data_AF-A0A140PSQ6-F1
#
_entry.id   AF-A0A140PSQ6-F1
#
_cell.length_a   1.000
_cell.length_b   1.000
_cell.length_c   1.000
_cell.angle_alpha   90.00
_cell.angle_beta   90.00
_cell.angle_gamma   90.00
#
_symmetry.space_group_name_H-M   'P 1'
#
loop_
_entity.id
_entity.type
_entity.pdbx_description
1 polymer ?
#
loop_
_entity_poly.entity_id
_entity_poly.type
_entity_poly.pdbx_seq_one_letter_code
_entity_poly.pdbx_strand_id
1 'polypeptide(L)' 'MKTTTTEKEKTNINFRLDKNLKEELDILCDEIGITVTTAFTIFAKKFVRERRIPFTVDADPFYSQKNLERLKNQ' A
#
# COMPACT_ATOMS: atom_id res chain seq x y z
N MET A 1 -30.13 17.51 -20.03
CA MET A 1 -28.71 17.10 -20.01
C MET A 1 -28.38 16.60 -18.61
N LYS A 2 -28.05 15.32 -18.44
CA LYS A 2 -27.63 14.77 -17.14
C LYS A 2 -26.11 14.87 -17.05
N THR A 3 -25.60 15.86 -16.30
CA THR A 3 -24.22 15.83 -15.84
C THR A 3 -24.22 15.07 -14.52
N THR A 4 -23.76 13.82 -14.56
CA THR A 4 -23.59 12.95 -13.40
C THR A 4 -22.47 13.53 -12.53
N THR A 5 -22.83 14.36 -11.56
CA THR A 5 -21.94 14.74 -10.46
C THR A 5 -21.70 13.48 -9.62
N THR A 6 -20.58 12.80 -9.85
CA THR A 6 -20.16 11.66 -9.02
C THR A 6 -19.78 12.19 -7.65
N GLU A 7 -20.74 12.22 -6.73
CA GLU A 7 -20.49 12.45 -5.32
C GLU A 7 -19.58 11.33 -4.81
N LYS A 8 -18.36 11.69 -4.42
CA LYS A 8 -17.44 10.74 -3.77
C LYS A 8 -17.93 10.51 -2.35
N GLU A 9 -18.78 9.52 -2.19
CA GLU A 9 -19.18 9.02 -0.87
C GLU A 9 -17.92 8.59 -0.11
N LYS A 10 -17.76 9.12 1.11
CA LYS A 10 -16.64 8.76 1.99
C LYS A 10 -17.08 7.58 2.85
N THR A 11 -16.49 6.42 2.61
CA THR A 11 -16.67 5.24 3.46
C THR A 11 -15.61 5.19 4.55
N ASN A 12 -16.00 4.83 5.77
CA ASN A 12 -15.06 4.61 6.88
C ASN A 12 -14.43 3.20 6.76
N ILE A 13 -13.13 3.10 6.99
CA ILE A 13 -12.41 1.83 7.07
C ILE A 13 -11.78 1.74 8.46
N ASN A 14 -12.10 0.67 9.20
CA ASN A 14 -11.51 0.41 10.52
C ASN A 14 -10.36 -0.59 10.38
N PHE A 15 -9.18 -0.22 10.86
CA PHE A 15 -8.02 -1.11 10.93
C PHE A 15 -7.66 -1.38 12.39
N ARG A 16 -7.32 -2.64 12.68
CA ARG A 16 -6.67 -3.03 13.93
C ARG A 16 -5.18 -3.15 13.68
N LEU A 17 -4.38 -2.40 14.43
CA LEU A 17 -2.92 -2.43 14.39
C LEU A 17 -2.40 -2.69 15.80
N ASP A 18 -1.26 -3.36 15.89
CA ASP A 18 -0.53 -3.48 17.14
C ASP A 18 -0.06 -2.10 17.61
N LYS A 19 -0.02 -1.92 18.93
CA LYS A 19 0.29 -0.63 19.55
C LYS A 19 1.67 -0.11 19.13
N ASN A 20 2.69 -0.97 19.15
CA ASN A 20 4.06 -0.59 18.79
C ASN A 20 4.16 -0.19 17.31
N LEU A 21 3.51 -0.94 16.41
CA LEU A 21 3.48 -0.63 14.99
C LEU A 21 2.80 0.72 14.71
N LYS A 22 1.73 1.02 15.45
CA LYS A 22 1.05 2.32 15.35
C LYS A 22 1.97 3.46 15.79
N GLU A 23 2.69 3.31 16.89
CA GLU A 23 3.63 4.32 17.39
C GLU A 23 4.77 4.59 16.38
N GLU A 24 5.37 3.53 15.81
CA GLU A 24 6.38 3.67 14.75
C GLU A 24 5.82 4.37 13.50
N LEU A 25 4.58 4.02 13.11
CA LEU A 25 3.92 4.65 11.97
C LEU A 25 3.62 6.13 12.22
N ASP A 26 3.17 6.48 13.42
CA ASP A 26 2.88 7.87 13.81
C ASP A 26 4.18 8.72 13.79
N ILE A 27 5.30 8.19 14.31
CA ILE A 27 6.61 8.86 14.26
C ILE A 27 7.06 9.08 12.81
N LEU A 28 7.02 8.04 11.97
CA LEU A 28 7.41 8.15 10.56
C LEU A 28 6.54 9.17 9.80
N CYS A 29 5.24 9.19 10.08
CA CYS A 29 4.31 10.13 9.48
C CYS A 29 4.62 11.59 9.88
N ASP A 30 5.01 11.82 11.15
CA ASP A 30 5.44 13.13 11.65
C ASP A 30 6.74 13.61 10.97
N GLU A 31 7.73 12.72 10.81
CA GLU A 31 8.99 13.02 10.10
C GLU A 31 8.76 13.41 8.63
N ILE A 32 7.82 12.75 7.96
CA ILE A 32 7.47 13.02 6.56
C ILE A 32 6.52 14.24 6.44
N GLY A 33 5.90 14.67 7.54
CA GLY A 33 4.94 15.78 7.57
C GLY A 33 3.57 15.43 7.00
N ILE A 34 3.15 14.16 7.10
CA ILE A 34 1.83 13.70 6.63
C ILE A 34 1.07 13.01 7.76
N THR A 35 -0.25 12.93 7.65
CA THR A 35 -1.05 12.13 8.60
C THR A 35 -1.06 10.66 8.18
N VAL A 36 -1.25 9.76 9.16
CA VAL A 36 -1.45 8.33 8.91
C VAL A 36 -2.58 8.08 7.90
N THR A 37 -3.69 8.81 8.01
CA THR A 37 -4.81 8.71 7.05
C THR A 37 -4.40 9.12 5.63
N THR A 38 -3.57 10.15 5.48
CA THR A 38 -3.01 10.56 4.19
C THR A 38 -2.11 9.46 3.62
N ALA A 39 -1.25 8.86 4.44
CA ALA A 39 -0.40 7.74 4.03
C ALA A 39 -1.22 6.56 3.50
N PHE A 40 -2.26 6.14 4.24
CA PHE A 40 -3.18 5.09 3.79
C PHE A 40 -3.94 5.46 2.51
N THR A 41 -4.32 6.73 2.35
CA THR A 41 -4.98 7.19 1.12
C THR A 41 -4.05 7.12 -0.09
N ILE A 42 -2.77 7.50 0.08
CA ILE A 42 -1.75 7.38 -0.97
C ILE A 42 -1.54 5.90 -1.32
N PHE A 43 -1.40 5.04 -0.29
CA PHE A 43 -1.30 3.60 -0.46
C PHE A 43 -2.47 3.05 -1.26
N ALA A 44 -3.71 3.34 -0.86
CA ALA A 44 -4.92 2.86 -1.53
C ALA A 44 -4.98 3.32 -3.00
N LYS A 45 -4.66 4.59 -3.28
CA LYS A 45 -4.61 5.11 -4.65
C LYS A 45 -3.57 4.40 -5.50
N LYS A 46 -2.37 4.16 -4.96
CA LYS A 46 -1.29 3.46 -5.68
C LYS A 46 -1.64 1.99 -5.90
N PHE A 47 -2.22 1.34 -4.89
CA PHE A 47 -2.66 -0.05 -4.93
C PHE A 47 -3.72 -0.28 -6.02
N VAL A 48 -4.73 0.60 -6.10
CA VAL A 48 -5.77 0.54 -7.15
C VAL A 48 -5.19 0.85 -8.53
N ARG A 49 -4.28 1.83 -8.63
CA ARG A 49 -3.68 2.23 -9.91
C ARG A 49 -2.81 1.14 -10.51
N GLU A 50 -1.97 0.49 -9.71
CA GLU A 50 -1.03 -0.53 -10.19
C GLU A 50 -1.62 -1.94 -10.17
N ARG A 51 -2.80 -2.14 -9.56
CA ARG A 51 -3.44 -3.45 -9.34
C ARG A 51 -2.52 -4.50 -8.71
N ARG A 52 -1.55 -4.04 -7.91
CA ARG A 52 -0.57 -4.85 -7.18
C ARG A 52 -0.14 -4.13 -5.93
N ILE A 53 0.30 -4.88 -4.93
CA ILE A 53 0.78 -4.30 -3.68
C ILE A 53 1.97 -3.36 -3.98
N PRO A 54 1.89 -2.07 -3.60
CA PRO A 54 2.88 -1.05 -3.97
C PRO A 54 4.15 -1.08 -3.09
N PHE A 55 4.50 -2.26 -2.62
CA PHE A 55 5.74 -2.62 -1.95
C PHE A 55 6.05 -4.07 -2.34
N THR A 56 7.32 -4.42 -2.40
CA THR A 56 7.70 -5.79 -2.71
C THR A 56 7.30 -6.69 -1.54
N VAL A 57 6.33 -7.56 -1.76
CA VAL A 57 5.99 -8.62 -0.81
C VAL A 57 6.81 -9.84 -1.21
N ASP A 58 8.10 -9.83 -0.87
CA ASP A 58 8.93 -11.03 -1.01
C ASP A 58 8.55 -12.00 0.10
N ALA A 59 7.57 -12.84 -0.18
CA ALA A 59 7.22 -14.01 0.61
C ALA A 59 7.38 -15.31 -0.20
N ASP A 60 8.08 -15.27 -1.34
CA ASP A 60 8.13 -16.41 -2.26
C ASP A 60 9.57 -16.97 -2.43
N PRO A 61 9.87 -18.17 -1.90
CA PRO A 61 11.12 -18.87 -2.19
C PRO A 61 11.27 -19.27 -3.67
N PHE A 62 10.18 -19.35 -4.44
CA PHE A 62 10.18 -19.80 -5.82
C PHE A 62 10.81 -18.79 -6.80
N TYR A 63 10.66 -17.48 -6.57
CA TYR A 63 11.34 -16.44 -7.36
C TYR A 63 12.56 -15.84 -6.63
N SER A 64 13.21 -16.63 -5.76
CA SER A 64 14.51 -16.25 -5.21
C SER A 64 15.52 -16.01 -6.33
N GLN A 65 16.53 -15.17 -6.07
CA GLN A 65 17.61 -14.87 -7.03
C GLN A 65 18.18 -16.15 -7.66
N LYS A 66 18.36 -17.19 -6.83
CA LYS A 66 18.83 -18.52 -7.24
C LYS A 66 17.94 -19.21 -8.27
N ASN A 67 16.61 -19.08 -8.17
CA ASN A 67 15.69 -19.67 -9.14
C ASN A 67 15.61 -18.84 -10.44
N LEU A 68 15.69 -17.51 -10.33
CA LEU A 68 15.79 -16.62 -11.49
C LEU A 68 17.05 -16.87 -12.32
N GLU A 69 18.18 -17.22 -11.68
CA GLU A 69 19.42 -17.60 -12.38
C GLU A 69 19.26 -18.88 -13.21
N ARG A 70 18.49 -19.86 -12.70
CA ARG A 70 18.24 -21.12 -13.43
C ARG A 70 17.36 -20.91 -14.66
N LEU A 71 16.39 -19.99 -14.58
CA LEU A 71 15.48 -19.67 -15.68
C LEU A 71 16.17 -18.87 -16.80
N LYS A 72 17.24 -18.12 -16.51
CA LYS A 72 18.00 -17.33 -17.50
C LYS A 72 18.92 -18.17 -18.37
N ASN A 73 19.24 -19.39 -17.96
CA ASN A 73 20.14 -20.31 -18.66
C ASN A 73 19.37 -21.35 -19.50
N GLN A 74 18.13 -21.06 -19.88
CA GLN A 74 17.25 -21.96 -20.64
C GLN A 74 16.77 -21.32 -21.95
#